data_AF-A0A558R9H2-F1
#
_entry.id   AF-A0A558R9H2-F1
#
_cell.length_a   1.000
_cell.length_b   1.000
_cell.length_c   1.000
_cell.angle_alpha   90.00
_cell.angle_beta   90.00
_cell.angle_gamma   90.00
#
_symmetry.space_group_name_H-M   'P 1'
#
loop_
_entity.id
_entity.type
_entity.pdbx_description
1 polymer ?
#
loop_
_entity_poly.entity_id
_entity_poly.type
_entity_poly.pdbx_seq_one_letter_code
_entity_poly.pdbx_strand_id
1 'polypeptide(L)'
;MQISDYLDHVRRTYASGQATEHSYRPALQALFEGLDPALRIVNEPKKSEAGMPDFLFERDGVPIGWAEAKDIDKDVIKLKGYSVEQRQRYVKALAVALRQ
;
A
#
# COMPACT_ATOMS: atom_id res chain seq x y z
N MET A 1 2.37 -2.11 -14.80
CA MET A 1 1.67 -3.40 -15.03
C MET A 1 0.23 -3.12 -15.45
N GLN A 2 -0.38 -3.93 -16.33
CA GLN A 2 -1.81 -3.80 -16.63
C GLN A 2 -2.67 -4.44 -15.53
N ILE A 3 -3.92 -3.99 -15.40
CA ILE A 3 -4.85 -4.53 -14.39
C ILE A 3 -5.08 -6.04 -14.58
N SER A 4 -5.13 -6.52 -15.83
CA SER A 4 -5.27 -7.96 -16.14
C SER A 4 -4.14 -8.78 -15.54
N ASP A 5 -2.90 -8.33 -15.72
CA ASP A 5 -1.71 -9.03 -15.25
C ASP A 5 -1.69 -9.05 -13.72
N TYR A 6 -2.02 -7.93 -13.09
CA TYR A 6 -2.19 -7.84 -11.64
C TYR A 6 -3.17 -8.89 -11.11
N LEU A 7 -4.36 -8.98 -11.72
CA LEU A 7 -5.38 -9.94 -11.30
C LEU A 7 -4.92 -11.39 -11.49
N ASP A 8 -4.18 -11.68 -12.56
CA ASP A 8 -3.64 -13.01 -12.81
C ASP A 8 -2.56 -13.39 -11.79
N HIS A 9 -1.69 -12.45 -11.42
CA HIS A 9 -0.73 -12.66 -10.34
C HIS A 9 -1.43 -12.95 -9.00
N VAL A 10 -2.43 -12.15 -8.62
CA VAL A 10 -3.20 -12.37 -7.39
C VAL A 10 -3.87 -13.75 -7.39
N ARG A 11 -4.52 -14.14 -8.48
CA ARG A 11 -5.19 -15.45 -8.61
C ARG A 11 -4.19 -16.60 -8.49
N ARG A 12 -3.04 -16.53 -9.14
CA ARG A 12 -1.99 -17.56 -9.05
C ARG A 12 -1.46 -17.68 -7.62
N THR A 13 -1.17 -16.56 -6.97
CA THR A 13 -0.73 -16.52 -5.57
C THR A 13 -1.77 -17.13 -4.65
N TYR A 14 -3.05 -16.77 -4.80
CA TYR A 14 -4.14 -17.33 -4.01
C TYR A 14 -4.30 -18.84 -4.23
N ALA A 15 -4.28 -19.30 -5.49
CA ALA A 15 -4.44 -20.71 -5.85
C ALA A 15 -3.32 -21.61 -5.31
N SER A 16 -2.17 -21.06 -4.92
CA SER A 16 -1.09 -21.83 -4.27
C SER A 16 -1.49 -22.43 -2.93
N GLY A 17 -2.49 -21.84 -2.25
CA GLY A 17 -2.89 -22.22 -0.89
C GLY A 17 -1.85 -21.93 0.20
N GLN A 18 -0.75 -21.25 -0.13
CA GLN A 18 0.35 -20.92 0.79
C GLN A 18 0.48 -19.40 1.03
N ALA A 19 -0.40 -18.60 0.41
CA ALA A 19 -0.32 -17.16 0.47
C ALA A 19 -0.77 -16.61 1.84
N THR A 20 -0.04 -15.61 2.32
CA THR A 20 -0.44 -14.72 3.41
C THR A 20 -0.67 -13.32 2.86
N GLU A 21 -1.12 -12.38 3.70
CA GLU A 21 -1.33 -10.98 3.29
C GLU A 21 -0.14 -10.39 2.52
N HIS A 22 1.08 -10.64 3.00
CA HIS A 22 2.30 -10.12 2.38
C HIS A 22 2.56 -10.70 0.98
N SER A 23 2.09 -11.93 0.70
CA SER A 23 2.29 -12.61 -0.59
C SER A 23 1.69 -11.86 -1.78
N TYR A 24 0.70 -10.98 -1.55
CA TYR A 24 0.06 -10.18 -2.60
C TYR A 24 0.75 -8.83 -2.85
N ARG A 25 1.61 -8.37 -1.93
CA ARG A 25 2.24 -7.05 -1.97
C ARG A 25 3.12 -6.83 -3.20
N PRO A 26 3.92 -7.81 -3.69
CA PRO A 26 4.72 -7.61 -4.90
C PRO A 26 3.88 -7.30 -6.15
N ALA A 27 2.72 -7.97 -6.31
CA ALA A 27 1.80 -7.69 -7.40
C ALA A 27 1.19 -6.29 -7.24
N LEU A 28 0.82 -5.91 -6.01
CA LEU A 28 0.25 -4.59 -5.76
C LEU A 28 1.28 -3.47 -6.01
N GLN A 29 2.53 -3.65 -5.60
CA GLN A 29 3.62 -2.72 -5.87
C GLN A 29 3.82 -2.50 -7.38
N ALA A 30 3.93 -3.58 -8.16
CA ALA A 30 4.13 -3.50 -9.60
C ALA A 30 2.92 -2.86 -10.33
N LEU A 31 1.71 -2.95 -9.75
CA LEU A 31 0.54 -2.25 -10.26
C LEU A 31 0.71 -0.74 -10.03
N PHE A 32 1.04 -0.34 -8.81
CA PHE A 32 1.23 1.07 -8.44
C PHE A 32 2.37 1.74 -9.21
N GLU A 33 3.52 1.08 -9.34
CA GLU A 33 4.65 1.55 -10.16
C GLU A 33 4.27 1.69 -11.64
N GLY A 34 3.26 0.95 -12.09
CA GLY A 34 2.71 1.05 -13.43
C GLY A 34 1.82 2.25 -13.69
N LEU A 35 1.37 2.97 -12.65
CA LEU A 35 0.43 4.10 -12.79
C LEU A 35 1.12 5.36 -13.29
N ASP A 36 2.35 5.61 -12.82
CA ASP A 36 3.12 6.81 -13.14
C ASP A 36 4.63 6.51 -12.98
N PRO A 37 5.45 6.68 -14.02
CA PRO A 37 6.90 6.48 -13.93
C PRO A 37 7.63 7.36 -12.90
N ALA A 38 7.05 8.50 -12.52
CA ALA A 38 7.63 9.38 -11.49
C ALA A 38 7.30 8.91 -10.05
N LEU A 39 6.46 7.88 -9.90
CA LEU A 39 6.03 7.36 -8.62
C LEU A 39 6.98 6.28 -8.13
N ARG A 40 7.58 6.49 -6.96
CA ARG A 40 8.37 5.49 -6.26
C ARG A 40 7.51 4.83 -5.19
N ILE A 41 7.43 3.50 -5.23
CA ILE A 41 6.70 2.70 -4.26
C ILE A 41 7.70 1.95 -3.38
N VAL A 42 7.52 2.06 -2.07
CA VAL A 42 8.33 1.34 -1.09
C VAL A 42 7.42 0.41 -0.31
N ASN A 43 7.59 -0.89 -0.50
CA ASN A 43 7.01 -1.90 0.39
C ASN A 43 7.84 -1.97 1.69
N GLU A 44 7.18 -2.06 2.83
CA GLU A 44 7.78 -2.07 4.17
C GLU A 44 8.79 -0.92 4.40
N PRO A 45 8.36 0.35 4.24
CA PRO A 45 9.20 1.50 4.52
C PRO A 45 9.66 1.52 5.98
N LYS A 46 10.80 2.17 6.22
CA LYS A 46 11.28 2.43 7.58
C LYS A 46 10.21 3.17 8.38
N LYS A 47 10.11 2.83 9.67
CA LYS A 47 9.19 3.48 10.61
C LYS A 47 9.38 5.00 10.57
N SER A 48 8.27 5.72 10.47
CA SER A 48 8.20 7.18 10.45
C SER A 48 7.24 7.70 11.53
N GLU A 49 7.07 9.02 11.63
CA GLU A 49 6.05 9.64 12.48
C GLU A 49 4.62 9.19 12.12
N ALA A 50 4.38 8.90 10.84
CA ALA A 50 3.10 8.38 10.35
C ALA A 50 2.83 6.96 10.88
N GLY A 51 3.87 6.22 11.26
CA GLY A 51 3.83 4.83 11.70
C GLY A 51 4.68 3.93 10.79
N MET A 52 4.25 2.68 10.66
CA MET A 52 4.90 1.67 9.81
C MET A 52 3.85 1.14 8.82
N PRO A 53 3.60 1.90 7.74
CA PRO A 53 2.64 1.50 6.71
C PRO A 53 3.17 0.34 5.88
N ASP A 54 2.28 -0.33 5.16
CA ASP A 54 2.68 -1.39 4.23
C ASP A 54 3.37 -0.81 2.99
N PHE A 55 2.84 0.30 2.47
CA PHE A 55 3.41 1.00 1.33
C PHE A 55 3.58 2.48 1.61
N LEU A 56 4.69 3.03 1.14
CA LEU A 56 4.94 4.46 1.02
C LEU A 56 5.02 4.83 -0.46
N PHE A 57 4.31 5.90 -0.82
CA PHE A 57 4.27 6.48 -2.14
C PHE A 57 5.07 7.78 -2.10
N GLU A 58 6.09 7.88 -2.93
CA GLU A 58 6.94 9.05 -3.02
C GLU A 58 7.00 9.55 -4.47
N ARG A 59 7.11 10.87 -4.61
CA ARG A 59 7.47 11.51 -5.88
C ARG A 59 8.56 12.53 -5.58
N ASP A 60 9.66 12.48 -6.32
CA ASP A 60 10.82 13.37 -6.16
C ASP A 60 11.35 13.47 -4.72
N GLY A 61 11.31 12.35 -3.99
CA GLY A 61 11.76 12.26 -2.59
C GLY A 61 10.75 12.80 -1.56
N VAL A 62 9.58 13.26 -1.99
CA VAL A 62 8.51 13.74 -1.13
C VAL A 62 7.46 12.64 -0.94
N PRO A 63 7.15 12.24 0.30
CA PRO A 63 6.01 11.36 0.60
C PRO A 63 4.69 12.00 0.17
N ILE A 64 3.97 11.33 -0.73
CA ILE A 64 2.67 11.79 -1.24
C ILE A 64 1.51 10.87 -0.83
N GLY A 65 1.80 9.77 -0.13
CA GLY A 65 0.77 8.91 0.41
C GLY A 65 1.31 7.63 1.03
N TRP A 66 0.39 6.90 1.65
CA TRP A 66 0.62 5.58 2.20
C TRP A 66 -0.55 4.67 1.86
N ALA A 67 -0.30 3.36 1.77
CA ALA A 67 -1.35 2.37 1.64
C ALA A 67 -1.14 1.21 2.61
N GLU A 68 -2.26 0.61 2.99
CA GLU A 68 -2.36 -0.61 3.78
C GLU A 68 -2.92 -1.71 2.90
N ALA A 69 -2.32 -2.89 2.95
CA ALA A 69 -2.87 -4.11 2.39
C ALA A 69 -3.74 -4.80 3.45
N LYS A 70 -4.64 -5.67 2.97
CA LYS A 70 -5.42 -6.58 3.80
C LYS A 70 -5.51 -7.91 3.10
N ASP A 71 -5.73 -8.97 3.87
CA ASP A 71 -6.11 -10.27 3.32
C ASP A 71 -7.39 -10.17 2.48
N ILE A 72 -7.51 -11.05 1.48
CA ILE A 72 -8.58 -11.03 0.47
C ILE A 72 -9.99 -11.10 1.10
N ASP A 73 -10.13 -11.71 2.27
CA ASP A 73 -11.40 -11.88 2.97
C ASP A 73 -11.76 -10.71 3.92
N LYS A 74 -10.92 -9.67 4.01
CA LYS A 74 -11.10 -8.55 4.93
C LYS A 74 -11.72 -7.33 4.25
N ASP A 75 -12.55 -6.62 4.99
CA ASP A 75 -13.19 -5.39 4.53
C ASP A 75 -12.20 -4.21 4.60
N VAL A 76 -11.96 -3.57 3.46
CA VAL A 76 -11.09 -2.39 3.31
C VAL A 76 -11.86 -1.07 3.34
N ILE A 77 -13.20 -1.10 3.39
CA ILE A 77 -14.08 0.06 3.38
C ILE A 77 -14.58 0.35 4.79
N LYS A 78 -15.14 -0.65 5.48
CA LYS A 78 -15.68 -0.51 6.85
C LYS A 78 -14.58 -0.73 7.88
N LEU A 79 -13.68 0.25 7.97
CA LEU A 79 -12.59 0.25 8.95
C LEU A 79 -13.16 0.30 10.39
N LYS A 80 -12.52 -0.44 11.30
CA LYS A 80 -12.86 -0.48 12.73
C LYS A 80 -11.59 -0.45 13.58
N GLY A 81 -11.72 0.04 14.81
CA GLY A 81 -10.64 0.05 15.80
C GLY A 81 -9.35 0.68 15.27
N TYR A 82 -8.24 -0.04 15.43
CA TYR A 82 -6.89 0.42 15.09
C TYR A 82 -6.74 0.93 13.64
N SER A 83 -7.45 0.35 12.67
CA SER A 83 -7.36 0.79 11.27
C SER A 83 -7.91 2.21 11.04
N VAL A 84 -8.85 2.66 11.87
CA VAL A 84 -9.36 4.05 11.82
C VAL A 84 -8.30 5.01 12.34
N GLU A 85 -7.67 4.68 13.48
CA GLU A 85 -6.60 5.48 14.09
C GLU A 85 -5.37 5.56 13.17
N GLN A 86 -5.02 4.45 12.53
CA GLN A 86 -3.94 4.37 11.55
C GLN A 86 -4.21 5.28 10.34
N ARG A 87 -5.42 5.23 9.77
CA ARG A 87 -5.81 6.14 8.68
C ARG A 87 -5.72 7.62 9.09
N GLN A 88 -6.18 7.97 10.29
CA GLN A 88 -6.09 9.34 10.80
C GLN A 88 -4.64 9.82 10.92
N ARG A 89 -3.73 8.97 11.40
CA ARG A 89 -2.29 9.28 11.47
C ARG A 89 -1.70 9.56 10.10
N TYR A 90 -2.02 8.74 9.08
CA TYR A 90 -1.55 8.94 7.72
C TYR A 90 -2.06 10.23 7.10
N VAL A 91 -3.35 10.55 7.26
CA VAL A 91 -3.90 11.82 6.75
C VAL A 91 -3.20 13.02 7.39
N LYS A 92 -2.94 12.97 8.70
CA LYS A 92 -2.21 14.03 9.41
C LYS A 92 -0.77 14.17 8.92
N ALA A 93 -0.07 13.06 8.74
CA ALA A 93 1.31 13.07 8.24
C ALA A 93 1.40 13.61 6.81
N LEU A 94 0.43 13.29 5.95
CA LEU A 94 0.40 13.80 4.57
C LEU A 94 0.28 15.32 4.54
N ALA A 95 -0.61 15.85 5.38
CA ALA A 95 -0.83 17.30 5.48
C ALA A 95 0.41 18.06 5.97
N VAL A 96 1.32 17.39 6.68
CA VAL A 96 2.62 17.97 7.09
C VAL A 96 3.65 17.87 5.96
N ALA A 97 3.74 16.70 5.30
CA ALA A 97 4.70 16.45 4.22
C ALA A 97 4.51 17.41 3.03
N LEU A 98 3.25 17.71 2.66
CA LEU A 98 2.93 18.60 1.53
C LEU A 98 3.13 20.10 1.81
N ARG A 99 3.55 20.48 3.02
CA ARG A 99 3.80 21.89 3.39
C ARG A 99 5.29 22.28 3.35
N GLN A 100 6.16 21.32 3.06
CA GLN A 100 7.61 21.50 2.93
C GLN A 100 7.98 21.64 1.45
#